data_AF-A0A2V6KAH2-F1
#
_entry.id   AF-A0A2V6KAH2-F1
#
_cell.length_a   1.000
_cell.length_b   1.000
_cell.length_c   1.000
_cell.angle_alpha   90.00
_cell.angle_beta   90.00
_cell.angle_gamma   90.00
#
_symmetry.space_group_name_H-M   'P 1'
#
loop_
_entity.id
_entity.type
_entity.pdbx_description
1 polymer ?
#
loop_
_entity_poly.entity_id
_entity_poly.type
_entity_poly.pdbx_seq_one_letter_code
_entity_poly.pdbx_strand_id
1 'polypeptide(L)'
;TWAAFAGDDKDAVVDGDFAVTEDELQPVLKSLLKNKICIVAIHQHMTHEEPRIMFFHYWGRGSAKDLAQAVKGGLLVGGLLKVSSPVR
;
A
#
# COMPACT_ATOMS: atom_id res chain seq x y z
N THR A 1 -7.51 2.18 1.72
CA THR A 1 -6.30 2.12 0.87
C THR A 1 -6.58 2.67 -0.50
N TRP A 2 -5.68 3.52 -1.01
CA TRP A 2 -5.76 4.07 -2.37
C TRP A 2 -4.35 4.28 -2.97
N ALA A 3 -4.30 4.47 -4.29
CA ALA A 3 -3.09 4.78 -5.05
C ALA A 3 -3.45 5.71 -6.22
N ALA A 4 -2.71 6.79 -6.40
CA ALA A 4 -2.82 7.69 -7.54
C ALA A 4 -1.53 7.64 -8.37
N PHE A 5 -1.68 7.60 -9.69
CA PHE A 5 -0.56 7.56 -10.64
C PHE A 5 -0.58 8.82 -11.50
N ALA A 6 0.60 9.37 -11.80
CA ALA A 6 0.79 10.47 -12.72
C ALA A 6 2.10 10.30 -13.50
N GLY A 7 2.18 10.87 -14.71
CA GLY A 7 3.34 10.74 -15.60
C GLY A 7 3.05 9.87 -16.83
N ASP A 8 4.07 9.17 -17.33
CA ASP A 8 3.96 8.24 -18.46
C ASP A 8 4.41 6.82 -18.10
N ASP A 9 4.28 5.87 -19.02
CA ASP A 9 4.58 4.45 -18.78
C ASP A 9 6.02 4.19 -18.30
N LYS A 10 6.99 5.01 -18.71
CA LYS A 10 8.42 4.84 -18.40
C LYS A 10 8.84 5.61 -17.16
N ASP A 11 8.23 6.76 -16.91
CA ASP A 11 8.55 7.64 -15.79
C ASP A 11 7.26 8.19 -15.17
N ALA A 12 6.68 7.38 -14.29
CA ALA A 12 5.52 7.70 -13.48
C ALA A 12 5.91 7.93 -12.03
N VAL A 13 5.03 8.61 -11.31
CA VAL A 13 5.02 8.70 -9.85
C VAL A 13 3.75 8.01 -9.35
N VAL A 14 3.88 7.31 -8.22
CA VAL A 14 2.75 6.85 -7.43
C VAL A 14 2.81 7.50 -6.05
N ASP A 15 1.65 7.93 -5.56
CA ASP A 15 1.43 8.35 -4.17
C ASP A 15 0.15 7.69 -3.68
N GLY A 16 0.05 7.46 -2.38
CA GLY A 16 -1.08 6.74 -1.81
C GLY A 16 -1.08 6.65 -0.31
N ASP A 17 -2.07 5.92 0.18
CA ASP A 17 -2.22 5.59 1.58
C ASP A 17 -2.76 4.18 1.75
N PHE A 18 -2.21 3.46 2.72
CA PHE A 18 -2.72 2.15 3.15
C PHE A 18 -3.45 2.30 4.48
N ALA A 19 -4.62 1.66 4.57
CA ALA A 19 -5.29 1.41 5.83
C ALA A 19 -5.16 -0.08 6.13
N VAL A 20 -4.52 -0.42 7.26
CA VAL A 20 -4.15 -1.80 7.62
C VAL A 20 -4.39 -2.00 9.12
N THR A 21 -4.62 -3.24 9.54
CA THR A 21 -4.55 -3.56 10.98
C THR A 21 -3.11 -3.46 11.50
N GLU A 22 -2.93 -3.39 12.82
CA GLU A 22 -1.58 -3.38 13.44
C GLU A 22 -0.72 -4.58 13.00
N ASP A 23 -1.32 -5.77 12.89
CA ASP A 23 -0.63 -7.00 12.46
C ASP A 23 -0.24 -6.97 10.97
N GLU A 24 -1.01 -6.28 10.13
CA GLU A 24 -0.77 -6.15 8.70
C GLU A 24 0.28 -5.09 8.38
N LEU A 25 0.53 -4.13 9.27
CA LEU A 25 1.41 -2.99 9.04
C LEU A 25 2.83 -3.42 8.63
N GLN A 26 3.52 -4.18 9.48
CA GLN A 26 4.91 -4.57 9.22
C GLN A 26 5.09 -5.39 7.93
N PRO A 27 4.26 -6.41 7.64
CA PRO A 27 4.30 -7.12 6.37
C PRO A 27 4.15 -6.22 5.13
N VAL A 28 3.20 -5.28 5.15
CA VAL A 28 2.97 -4.39 3.99
C VAL A 28 4.14 -3.42 3.81
N LEU A 29 4.64 -2.80 4.88
CA LEU A 29 5.80 -1.90 4.80
C LEU A 29 7.02 -2.60 4.18
N LYS A 30 7.31 -3.84 4.61
CA LYS A 30 8.41 -4.64 4.05
C LYS A 30 8.21 -4.95 2.57
N SER A 31 6.99 -5.26 2.15
CA SER A 31 6.64 -5.52 0.75
C SER A 31 6.91 -4.30 -0.14
N LEU A 32 6.48 -3.12 0.31
CA LEU A 32 6.66 -1.85 -0.41
C LEU A 32 8.14 -1.45 -0.48
N LEU A 33 8.86 -1.49 0.64
CA LEU A 33 10.30 -1.15 0.70
C LEU A 33 11.16 -2.06 -0.19
N LYS A 34 10.85 -3.36 -0.26
CA LYS A 34 11.54 -4.31 -1.16
C LYS A 34 11.41 -3.92 -2.63
N ASN A 35 10.32 -3.25 -2.99
CA ASN A 35 10.06 -2.76 -4.34
C ASN A 35 10.40 -1.27 -4.51
N LYS A 36 11.23 -0.71 -3.62
CA LYS A 36 11.72 0.69 -3.66
C LYS A 36 10.62 1.75 -3.56
N ILE A 37 9.48 1.42 -2.94
CA ILE A 37 8.48 2.40 -2.55
C ILE A 37 8.89 3.01 -1.21
N CYS A 38 8.88 4.33 -1.12
CA CYS A 38 9.25 5.10 0.06
C CYS A 38 8.05 5.26 1.00
N ILE A 39 8.27 5.15 2.31
CA ILE A 39 7.25 5.43 3.33
C ILE A 39 7.42 6.86 3.81
N VAL A 40 6.34 7.64 3.78
CA VAL A 40 6.34 9.07 4.11
C VAL A 40 5.97 9.29 5.58
N ALA A 41 4.90 8.67 6.04
CA ALA A 41 4.38 8.84 7.39
C ALA A 41 3.55 7.64 7.81
N ILE A 42 3.55 7.32 9.10
CA ILE A 42 2.62 6.37 9.73
C ILE A 42 1.81 7.15 10.76
N HIS A 43 0.49 7.03 10.72
CA HIS A 43 -0.43 7.80 11.55
C HIS A 43 -1.76 7.07 11.77
N GLN A 44 -2.64 7.68 12.56
CA GLN A 44 -3.99 7.19 12.84
C GLN A 44 -4.95 8.36 13.01
N HIS A 45 -6.22 8.17 12.65
CA HIS A 45 -7.24 9.22 12.72
C HIS A 45 -8.22 9.03 13.87
N MET A 46 -8.43 7.79 14.33
CA MET A 46 -9.53 7.43 15.23
C MET A 46 -9.03 7.17 16.65
N THR A 47 -9.93 7.33 17.62
CA THR A 47 -9.72 6.94 19.01
C THR A 47 -10.71 5.84 19.38
N HIS A 48 -10.31 4.93 20.28
CA HIS A 48 -11.14 3.83 20.80
C HIS A 48 -11.70 2.86 19.73
N GLU A 49 -11.02 2.70 18.60
CA GLU A 49 -11.36 1.69 17.58
C GLU A 49 -10.83 0.31 17.95
N GLU A 50 -11.58 -0.73 17.59
CA GLU A 50 -11.21 -2.15 17.73
C GLU A 50 -11.77 -2.93 16.51
N PRO A 51 -10.91 -3.55 15.67
CA PRO A 51 -9.45 -3.52 15.73
C PRO A 51 -8.90 -2.13 15.37
N ARG A 52 -7.68 -1.82 15.86
CA ARG A 52 -7.00 -0.58 15.50
C ARG A 52 -6.52 -0.60 14.05
N ILE A 53 -6.77 0.49 13.35
CA ILE A 53 -6.40 0.70 11.95
C ILE A 53 -5.28 1.73 11.88
N MET A 54 -4.15 1.28 11.35
CA MET A 54 -2.98 2.10 11.07
C MET A 54 -3.04 2.60 9.64
N PHE A 55 -2.75 3.89 9.46
CA PHE A 55 -2.66 4.55 8.17
C PHE A 55 -1.21 4.88 7.86
N PHE A 56 -0.78 4.75 6.61
CA PHE A 56 0.54 5.21 6.21
C PHE A 56 0.61 5.67 4.77
N HIS A 57 1.19 6.86 4.60
CA HIS A 57 1.46 7.46 3.30
C HIS A 57 2.74 6.88 2.68
N TYR A 58 2.72 6.70 1.37
CA TYR A 58 3.85 6.19 0.61
C TYR A 58 3.95 6.88 -0.74
N TRP A 59 5.16 6.91 -1.32
CA TRP A 59 5.34 7.37 -2.68
C TRP A 59 6.46 6.60 -3.39
N GLY A 60 6.49 6.66 -4.71
CA GLY A 60 7.57 6.09 -5.53
C GLY A 60 7.61 6.65 -6.94
N ARG A 61 8.73 6.46 -7.63
CA ARG A 61 8.93 6.88 -9.03
C ARG A 61 9.60 5.77 -9.83
N GLY A 62 9.18 5.56 -11.07
CA GLY A 62 9.69 4.53 -11.96
C GLY A 62 8.70 4.19 -13.06
N SER A 63 8.84 3.02 -13.69
CA SER A 63 7.87 2.59 -14.70
C SER A 63 6.49 2.38 -14.07
N ALA A 64 5.42 2.80 -14.74
CA ALA A 64 4.06 2.67 -14.24
C ALA A 64 3.72 1.21 -13.90
N LYS A 65 4.23 0.26 -14.70
CA LYS A 65 4.08 -1.18 -14.48
C LYS A 65 4.73 -1.64 -13.17
N ASP A 66 5.98 -1.26 -12.92
CA ASP A 66 6.69 -1.70 -11.71
C ASP A 66 6.07 -1.11 -10.45
N LEU A 67 5.66 0.17 -10.51
CA LEU A 67 4.94 0.83 -9.42
C LEU A 67 3.60 0.13 -9.12
N ALA A 68 2.82 -0.21 -10.17
CA ALA A 68 1.57 -0.94 -10.00
C ALA A 68 1.79 -2.35 -9.42
N GLN A 69 2.86 -3.06 -9.82
CA GLN A 69 3.19 -4.36 -9.22
C GLN A 69 3.61 -4.23 -7.74
N ALA A 70 4.36 -3.18 -7.39
CA ALA A 70 4.74 -2.92 -6.01
C ALA A 70 3.52 -2.70 -5.11
N VAL A 71 2.60 -1.83 -5.53
CA VAL A 71 1.34 -1.54 -4.80
C VAL A 71 0.48 -2.79 -4.69
N LYS A 72 0.33 -3.55 -5.79
CA LYS A 72 -0.38 -4.84 -5.79
C LYS A 72 0.23 -5.82 -4.79
N GLY A 73 1.56 -5.90 -4.72
CA GLY A 73 2.27 -6.73 -3.73
C GLY A 73 1.97 -6.32 -2.29
N GLY A 74 1.89 -5.01 -2.01
CA GLY A 74 1.45 -4.48 -0.71
C GLY A 74 0.02 -4.89 -0.38
N LEU A 75 -0.92 -4.71 -1.32
CA LEU A 75 -2.33 -5.09 -1.16
C LEU A 75 -2.53 -6.58 -0.86
N LEU A 76 -1.83 -7.45 -1.58
CA LEU A 76 -1.92 -8.91 -1.39
C LEU A 76 -1.51 -9.33 0.02
N VAL A 77 -0.41 -8.76 0.52
CA VAL A 77 0.10 -9.05 1.87
C VAL A 77 -0.78 -8.42 2.96
N GLY A 78 -1.31 -7.22 2.72
CA GLY A 78 -2.11 -6.43 3.67
C GLY A 78 -3.59 -6.80 3.76
N GLY A 79 -3.95 -8.04 3.44
CA GLY A 79 -5.32 -8.52 3.68
C GLY A 79 -6.05 -9.09 2.48
N LEU A 80 -5.55 -8.97 1.24
CA LEU A 80 -6.21 -9.64 0.11
C LEU A 80 -6.15 -11.17 0.21
N LEU A 81 -5.23 -11.75 0.99
CA LEU A 81 -5.22 -13.18 1.29
C LEU A 81 -6.46 -13.65 2.06
N LYS A 82 -7.16 -12.75 2.77
CA LYS A 82 -8.41 -13.06 3.50
C LYS A 82 -9.67 -12.78 2.70
N VAL A 83 -9.56 -12.08 1.56
CA VAL A 83 -10.69 -11.74 0.70
C VAL A 83 -10.70 -12.69 -0.50
N SER A 84 -11.52 -13.74 -0.44
CA SER A 84 -11.79 -14.59 -1.61
C SER A 84 -12.55 -13.78 -2.65
N SER A 85 -12.02 -13.67 -3.87
CA SER A 85 -12.81 -13.16 -5.00
C SER A 85 -13.95 -14.13 -5.30
N PRO A 86 -15.21 -13.68 -5.45
CA PRO A 86 -16.34 -14.56 -5.78
C PRO A 86 -16.30 -15.10 -7.21
N VAL A 87 -15.38 -14.61 -8.05
CA VAL A 87 -15.28 -15.02 -9.45
C VAL A 87 -14.12 -15.99 -9.61
N ARG A 88 -14.47 -17.28 -9.74
CA ARG A 88 -13.65 -18.31 -10.39
C ARG A 88 -13.97 -18.35 -11.88
#